data_AF-A0A661EVC5-F1
#
_entry.id   AF-A0A661EVC5-F1
#
_cell.length_a   1.000
_cell.length_b   1.000
_cell.length_c   1.000
_cell.angle_alpha   90.00
_cell.angle_beta   90.00
_cell.angle_gamma   90.00
#
_symmetry.space_group_name_H-M   'P 1'
#
loop_
_entity.id
_entity.type
_entity.pdbx_description
1 polymer ?
#
loop_
_entity_poly.entity_id
_entity_poly.type
_entity_poly.pdbx_seq_one_letter_code
_entity_poly.pdbx_strand_id
1 'polypeptide(L)'
;MIEADPSQLSLGESLVVGNAEVEEKPAMPVRSHSRKRPHKRKPKEDPGLRFDDTISIETKVESNLEIERLCEDEFEVISEKKTYKLAQRPASYVVLKIIWHVVKRKDTGGISWPPAPPSVLRGRDADVSLLAGMIIDKFRYHLPLYRQHQRIQAAGIPGMFCGTLLTDGYPAYESFTEKRDKVAHALGWTHTPARVRTRG
;
A
#
# COMPACT_ATOMS: atom_id res chain seq x y z
N MET A 1 20.33 -13.44 8.22
CA MET A 1 19.29 -14.32 8.79
C MET A 1 18.04 -13.48 8.94
N ILE A 2 16.93 -13.87 8.31
CA ILE A 2 15.65 -13.16 8.46
C ILE A 2 15.07 -13.60 9.79
N GLU A 3 14.90 -12.66 10.72
CA GLU A 3 14.29 -12.91 12.03
C GLU A 3 12.87 -13.45 11.84
N ALA A 4 12.56 -14.58 12.48
CA ALA A 4 11.24 -15.18 12.42
C ALA A 4 10.23 -14.29 13.16
N ASP A 5 9.12 -13.95 12.50
CA ASP A 5 8.06 -13.14 13.12
C ASP A 5 7.43 -13.94 14.27
N PRO A 6 7.42 -13.46 15.52
CA PRO A 6 6.90 -14.19 16.68
C PRO A 6 5.40 -14.52 16.60
N SER A 7 4.67 -13.95 15.63
CA SER A 7 3.28 -14.32 15.33
C SER A 7 3.11 -15.42 14.28
N GLN A 8 4.21 -15.94 13.72
CA GLN A 8 4.21 -17.00 12.72
C GLN A 8 4.59 -18.32 13.38
N LEU A 9 3.68 -19.30 13.37
CA LEU A 9 3.98 -20.66 13.81
C LEU A 9 5.14 -21.23 12.99
N SER A 10 6.12 -21.80 13.68
CA SER A 10 7.28 -22.42 13.05
C SER A 10 6.88 -23.74 12.36
N LEU A 11 7.63 -24.13 11.34
CA LEU A 11 7.42 -25.39 10.62
C LEU A 11 7.63 -26.55 11.61
N GLY A 12 6.53 -27.15 12.08
CA GLY A 12 6.54 -28.23 13.07
C GLY A 12 5.75 -27.92 14.36
N GLU A 13 5.31 -26.68 14.56
CA GLU A 13 4.63 -26.27 15.80
C GLU A 13 3.14 -26.65 15.87
N SER A 14 2.56 -27.12 14.76
CA SER A 14 1.15 -27.51 14.70
C SER A 14 0.96 -28.85 13.96
N LEU A 15 1.34 -29.94 14.62
CA LEU A 15 0.85 -31.29 14.33
C LEU A 15 0.24 -31.98 15.54
N VAL A 16 0.12 -31.30 16.69
CA VAL A 16 -0.68 -31.80 17.80
C VAL A 16 -2.12 -31.34 17.56
N VAL A 17 -2.90 -32.15 16.84
CA VAL A 17 -4.36 -32.10 16.89
C VAL A 17 -4.78 -32.56 18.29
N GLY A 18 -4.70 -31.65 19.25
CA GLY A 18 -5.35 -31.79 20.55
C GLY A 18 -6.75 -31.22 20.44
N ASN A 19 -7.77 -32.05 20.69
CA ASN A 19 -9.15 -31.60 20.85
C ASN A 19 -9.19 -30.49 21.91
N ALA A 20 -9.45 -29.25 21.48
CA ALA A 20 -9.72 -28.15 22.39
C ALA A 20 -11.20 -28.23 22.79
N GLU A 21 -11.46 -28.73 24.00
CA GLU A 21 -12.77 -28.58 24.65
C GLU A 21 -13.07 -27.08 24.80
N VAL A 22 -14.24 -26.67 24.29
CA VAL A 22 -14.70 -25.28 24.33
C VAL A 22 -15.36 -25.05 25.68
N GLU A 23 -14.64 -24.40 26.61
CA GLU A 23 -15.27 -23.86 27.82
C GLU A 23 -16.09 -22.60 27.48
N GLU A 24 -17.40 -22.67 27.71
CA GLU A 24 -18.34 -21.56 27.57
C GLU A 24 -18.13 -20.51 28.67
N LYS A 25 -17.73 -19.29 28.28
CA LYS A 25 -17.61 -18.16 29.22
C LYS A 25 -18.96 -17.44 29.37
N PRO A 26 -19.40 -17.10 30.59
CA PRO A 26 -20.70 -16.47 30.82
C PRO A 26 -20.79 -15.03 30.30
N ALA A 27 -21.99 -14.67 29.82
CA ALA A 27 -22.28 -13.39 29.17
C ALA A 27 -22.26 -12.20 30.15
N MET A 28 -21.54 -11.13 29.78
CA MET A 28 -21.50 -9.86 30.52
C MET A 28 -22.39 -8.79 29.84
N PRO A 29 -23.16 -7.98 30.59
CA PRO A 29 -23.99 -6.93 30.01
C PRO A 29 -23.13 -5.77 29.47
N VAL A 30 -23.33 -5.40 28.20
CA VAL A 30 -22.61 -4.30 27.51
C VAL A 30 -23.43 -3.01 27.59
N ARG A 31 -22.87 -1.95 28.20
CA ARG A 31 -23.48 -0.60 28.27
C ARG A 31 -23.60 0.04 26.87
N SER A 32 -24.69 0.78 26.65
CA SER A 32 -24.97 1.55 25.43
C SER A 32 -23.89 2.61 25.17
N HIS A 33 -23.48 2.75 23.90
CA HIS A 33 -22.35 3.58 23.48
C HIS A 33 -22.80 5.01 23.12
N SER A 34 -22.00 6.01 23.48
CA SER A 34 -22.15 7.40 23.01
C SER A 34 -20.99 7.76 22.08
N ARG A 35 -21.31 8.27 20.88
CA ARG A 35 -20.34 8.58 19.82
C ARG A 35 -19.85 10.02 19.96
N LYS A 36 -18.55 10.21 20.25
CA LYS A 36 -17.90 11.53 20.12
C LYS A 36 -17.68 11.85 18.64
N ARG A 37 -17.92 13.10 18.26
CA ARG A 37 -17.68 13.61 16.89
C ARG A 37 -16.20 13.47 16.53
N PRO A 38 -15.85 13.09 15.29
CA PRO A 38 -14.47 12.88 14.89
C PRO A 38 -13.67 14.19 15.00
N HIS A 39 -12.56 14.14 15.72
CA HIS A 39 -11.60 15.23 15.79
C HIS A 39 -10.85 15.31 14.45
N LYS A 40 -10.76 16.52 13.88
CA LYS A 40 -10.14 16.79 12.57
C LYS A 40 -8.63 16.52 12.68
N ARG A 41 -8.19 15.32 12.26
CA ARG A 41 -6.76 14.98 12.22
C ARG A 41 -6.07 15.89 11.20
N LYS A 42 -4.94 16.50 11.60
CA LYS A 42 -4.07 17.27 10.70
C LYS A 42 -3.61 16.37 9.54
N PRO A 43 -3.50 16.89 8.30
CA PRO A 43 -2.95 16.11 7.19
C PRO A 43 -1.51 15.75 7.56
N LYS A 44 -1.25 14.46 7.72
CA LYS A 44 0.10 13.92 7.90
C LYS A 44 0.72 13.88 6.51
N GLU A 45 1.93 14.40 6.35
CA GLU A 45 2.66 14.34 5.08
C GLU A 45 2.69 12.89 4.59
N ASP A 46 2.19 12.67 3.37
CA ASP A 46 2.24 11.38 2.70
C ASP A 46 3.70 11.10 2.36
N PRO A 47 4.35 10.10 2.99
CA PRO A 47 5.80 9.99 2.93
C PRO A 47 6.34 9.39 1.60
N GLY A 48 5.54 9.44 0.52
CA GLY A 48 5.83 8.84 -0.78
C GLY A 48 6.05 7.33 -0.74
N LEU A 49 6.28 6.74 -1.91
CA LEU A 49 6.72 5.36 -2.05
C LEU A 49 8.11 5.20 -1.42
N ARG A 50 8.24 4.24 -0.48
CA ARG A 50 9.49 3.92 0.21
C ARG A 50 10.02 2.58 -0.31
N PHE A 51 11.27 2.57 -0.73
CA PHE A 51 11.95 1.41 -1.25
C PHE A 51 13.45 1.55 -1.01
N ASP A 52 14.13 0.41 -0.88
CA ASP A 52 15.57 0.32 -0.73
C ASP A 52 16.27 0.33 -2.10
N ASP A 53 17.58 0.62 -2.11
CA ASP A 53 18.40 0.69 -3.35
C ASP A 53 18.54 -0.67 -4.06
N THR A 54 18.07 -1.75 -3.45
CA THR A 54 18.09 -3.11 -4.01
C THR A 54 17.08 -3.33 -5.13
N ILE A 55 16.10 -2.43 -5.29
CA ILE A 55 14.99 -2.62 -6.23
C ILE A 55 15.30 -1.98 -7.57
N SER A 56 14.99 -2.71 -8.64
CA SER A 56 15.13 -2.21 -10.01
C SER A 56 14.19 -1.03 -10.27
N ILE A 57 14.75 0.05 -10.79
CA ILE A 57 14.01 1.25 -11.20
C ILE A 57 13.94 1.29 -12.73
N GLU A 58 12.73 1.28 -13.28
CA GLU A 58 12.50 1.51 -14.71
C GLU A 58 12.09 2.97 -14.93
N THR A 59 12.92 3.71 -15.65
CA THR A 59 12.62 5.10 -15.98
C THR A 59 11.87 5.18 -17.30
N LYS A 60 10.70 5.84 -17.29
CA LYS A 60 9.93 6.18 -18.48
C LYS A 60 9.81 7.69 -18.56
N VAL A 61 10.28 8.26 -19.66
CA VAL A 61 10.10 9.68 -19.96
C VAL A 61 8.79 9.80 -20.72
N GLU A 62 7.84 10.54 -20.17
CA GLU A 62 6.57 10.81 -20.83
C GLU A 62 6.80 11.89 -21.90
N SER A 63 6.36 11.62 -23.12
CA SER A 63 6.49 12.57 -24.22
C SER A 63 5.44 13.66 -24.12
N ASN A 64 5.81 14.88 -24.52
CA ASN A 64 4.89 15.99 -24.59
C ASN A 64 4.44 16.18 -26.04
N LEU A 65 3.19 15.79 -26.33
CA LEU A 65 2.56 15.94 -27.65
C LEU A 65 2.64 17.37 -28.21
N GLU A 66 2.71 18.39 -27.34
CA GLU A 66 2.84 19.79 -27.76
C GLU A 66 4.23 20.15 -28.27
N ILE A 67 5.26 19.36 -27.95
CA ILE A 67 6.66 19.60 -28.33
C ILE A 67 7.15 18.59 -29.35
N GLU A 68 6.53 17.40 -29.43
CA GLU A 68 6.86 16.38 -30.45
C GLU A 68 6.83 16.92 -31.88
N ARG A 69 6.18 18.08 -32.11
CA ARG A 69 6.06 18.76 -33.40
C ARG A 69 6.93 20.02 -33.54
N LEU A 70 7.70 20.40 -32.53
CA LEU A 70 8.62 21.54 -32.55
C LEU A 70 10.08 21.07 -32.60
N CYS A 71 10.95 21.90 -33.17
CA CYS A 71 12.38 21.65 -33.15
C CYS A 71 12.97 21.95 -31.75
N GLU A 72 14.09 21.31 -31.42
CA GLU A 72 14.78 21.43 -30.13
C GLU A 72 15.19 22.88 -29.76
N ASP A 73 15.34 23.75 -30.76
CA ASP A 73 15.71 25.15 -30.55
C ASP A 73 14.53 26.03 -30.08
N GLU A 74 13.28 25.57 -30.23
CA GLU A 74 12.05 26.35 -30.02
C GLU A 74 11.49 26.23 -28.60
N PHE A 75 12.07 25.36 -27.77
CA PHE A 75 11.63 25.14 -26.39
C PHE A 75 12.80 24.98 -25.43
N GLU A 76 12.57 25.33 -24.16
CA GLU A 76 13.53 25.13 -23.07
C GLU A 76 12.88 24.31 -21.97
N VAL A 77 13.61 23.32 -21.44
CA VAL A 77 13.17 22.53 -20.28
C VAL A 77 13.49 23.31 -19.01
N ILE A 78 12.45 23.76 -18.30
CA ILE A 78 12.58 24.56 -17.07
C ILE A 78 12.75 23.68 -15.85
N SER A 79 11.96 22.61 -15.76
CA SER A 79 11.88 21.80 -14.55
C SER A 79 11.50 20.36 -14.88
N GLU A 80 11.93 19.45 -14.03
CA GLU A 80 11.50 18.06 -14.06
C GLU A 80 10.52 17.80 -12.94
N LYS A 81 9.43 17.09 -13.24
CA LYS A 81 8.55 16.51 -12.23
C LYS A 81 8.64 14.99 -12.35
N LYS A 82 8.66 14.32 -11.20
CA LYS A 82 8.93 12.88 -11.08
C LYS A 82 7.84 12.23 -10.23
N THR A 83 7.33 11.10 -10.69
CA THR A 83 6.38 10.27 -9.94
C THR A 83 6.90 8.85 -9.91
N TYR A 84 6.75 8.19 -8.76
CA TYR A 84 7.13 6.79 -8.58
C TYR A 84 5.88 5.95 -8.43
N LYS A 85 5.82 4.80 -9.12
CA LYS A 85 4.76 3.80 -8.96
C LYS A 85 5.40 2.43 -8.80
N LEU A 86 4.90 1.64 -7.86
CA LEU A 86 5.37 0.28 -7.68
C LEU A 86 4.60 -0.69 -8.58
N ALA A 87 5.32 -1.40 -9.43
CA ALA A 87 4.81 -2.43 -10.32
C ALA A 87 5.30 -3.82 -9.93
N GLN A 88 4.53 -4.84 -10.32
CA GLN A 88 4.87 -6.23 -10.13
C GLN A 88 5.24 -6.87 -11.46
N ARG A 89 6.37 -7.59 -11.47
CA ARG A 89 6.82 -8.45 -12.56
C ARG A 89 6.82 -9.90 -12.08
N PRO A 90 6.92 -10.88 -12.99
CA PRO A 90 7.08 -12.27 -12.60
C PRO A 90 8.27 -12.40 -11.62
N ALA A 91 7.97 -12.84 -10.39
CA ALA A 91 8.92 -13.01 -9.29
C ALA A 91 9.70 -11.77 -8.80
N SER A 92 9.39 -10.55 -9.26
CA SER A 92 10.09 -9.34 -8.81
C SER A 92 9.19 -8.11 -8.74
N TYR A 93 9.67 -7.07 -8.07
CA TYR A 93 9.02 -5.77 -8.01
C TYR A 93 9.90 -4.73 -8.69
N VAL A 94 9.27 -3.80 -9.39
CA VAL A 94 9.96 -2.74 -10.13
C VAL A 94 9.35 -1.40 -9.76
N VAL A 95 10.18 -0.41 -9.47
CA VAL A 95 9.72 0.97 -9.30
C VAL A 95 9.71 1.64 -10.67
N LEU A 96 8.54 1.99 -11.16
CA LEU A 96 8.37 2.81 -12.35
C LEU A 96 8.58 4.27 -11.98
N LYS A 97 9.67 4.87 -12.48
CA LYS A 97 9.95 6.30 -12.37
C LYS A 97 9.45 6.98 -13.65
N ILE A 98 8.35 7.70 -13.52
CA ILE A 98 7.77 8.48 -14.62
C ILE A 98 8.28 9.91 -14.50
N ILE A 99 8.96 10.38 -15.54
CA ILE A 99 9.52 11.74 -15.62
C ILE A 99 8.76 12.49 -16.70
N TRP A 100 8.29 13.70 -16.38
CA TRP A 100 7.82 14.63 -17.39
C TRP A 100 8.55 15.97 -17.27
N HIS A 101 8.93 16.48 -18.44
CA HIS A 101 9.60 17.75 -18.58
C HIS A 101 8.57 18.88 -18.62
N VAL A 102 8.75 19.86 -17.75
CA VAL A 102 8.05 21.14 -17.80
C VAL A 102 8.82 22.01 -18.76
N VAL A 103 8.20 22.32 -19.89
CA VAL A 103 8.84 23.10 -20.94
C VAL A 103 8.22 24.48 -21.03
N LYS A 104 9.02 25.42 -21.53
CA LYS A 104 8.53 26.71 -21.97
C LYS A 104 8.84 26.85 -23.44
N ARG A 105 7.79 27.14 -24.21
CA ARG A 105 7.92 27.49 -25.62
C ARG A 105 8.44 28.91 -25.73
N LYS A 106 9.43 29.13 -26.60
CA LYS A 106 10.04 30.46 -26.81
C LYS A 106 9.08 31.42 -27.52
N ASP A 107 8.29 30.92 -28.47
CA ASP A 107 7.41 31.75 -29.30
C ASP A 107 6.29 32.40 -28.48
N THR A 108 5.62 31.60 -27.65
CA THR A 108 4.40 32.01 -26.93
C THR A 108 4.68 32.36 -25.46
N GLY A 109 5.86 31.97 -24.94
CA GLY A 109 6.16 32.04 -23.50
C GLY A 109 5.31 31.10 -22.63
N GLY A 110 4.45 30.29 -23.24
CA GLY A 110 3.57 29.34 -22.57
C GLY A 110 4.34 28.19 -21.95
N ILE A 111 3.96 27.82 -20.73
CA ILE A 111 4.51 26.67 -20.00
C ILE A 111 3.58 25.49 -20.23
N SER A 112 4.12 24.37 -20.71
CA SER A 112 3.34 23.14 -20.88
C SER A 112 4.05 21.91 -20.35
N TRP A 113 3.23 20.94 -19.94
CA TRP A 113 3.67 19.63 -19.48
C TRP A 113 2.53 18.62 -19.73
N PRO A 114 2.83 17.34 -19.96
CA PRO A 114 1.80 16.33 -20.16
C PRO A 114 0.98 16.13 -18.87
N PRO A 115 -0.32 15.78 -18.99
CA PRO A 115 -1.16 15.49 -17.83
C PRO A 115 -0.60 14.30 -17.04
N ALA A 116 -0.69 14.37 -15.70
CA ALA A 116 -0.22 13.27 -14.86
C ALA A 116 -1.04 11.99 -15.17
N PRO A 117 -0.39 10.82 -15.31
CA PRO A 117 -1.06 9.58 -15.60
C PRO A 117 -2.00 9.23 -14.44
N PRO A 118 -3.22 8.78 -14.74
CA PRO A 118 -4.19 8.46 -13.70
C PRO A 118 -3.61 7.43 -12.73
N SER A 119 -3.83 7.64 -11.43
CA SER A 119 -3.60 6.60 -10.44
C SER A 119 -4.87 5.78 -10.28
N VAL A 120 -4.73 4.45 -10.21
CA VAL A 120 -5.85 3.54 -9.97
C VAL A 120 -6.48 3.82 -8.62
N LEU A 121 -5.64 4.12 -7.62
CA LEU A 121 -6.06 4.44 -6.26
C LEU A 121 -5.55 5.82 -5.87
N ARG A 122 -6.49 6.71 -5.54
CA ARG A 122 -6.17 8.09 -5.14
C ARG A 122 -5.20 8.11 -3.94
N GLY A 123 -4.09 8.81 -4.09
CA GLY A 123 -3.07 8.96 -3.05
C GLY A 123 -2.24 7.70 -2.79
N ARG A 124 -2.23 6.74 -3.71
CA ARG A 124 -1.39 5.53 -3.63
C ARG A 124 -0.48 5.42 -4.83
N ASP A 125 0.75 5.01 -4.55
CA ASP A 125 1.83 4.81 -5.51
C ASP A 125 1.88 3.35 -5.98
N ALA A 126 0.72 2.77 -6.31
CA ALA A 126 0.58 1.39 -6.75
C ALA A 126 0.19 1.34 -8.23
N ASP A 127 0.93 0.55 -9.02
CA ASP A 127 0.61 0.28 -10.42
C ASP A 127 -0.51 -0.76 -10.56
N VAL A 128 -1.13 -0.79 -11.75
CA VAL A 128 -2.17 -1.78 -12.11
C VAL A 128 -1.66 -3.21 -11.93
N SER A 129 -0.41 -3.48 -12.32
CA SER A 129 0.20 -4.81 -12.23
C SER A 129 0.26 -5.32 -10.79
N LEU A 130 0.65 -4.45 -9.85
CA LEU A 130 0.74 -4.78 -8.43
C LEU A 130 -0.65 -5.05 -7.83
N LEU A 131 -1.63 -4.20 -8.12
CA LEU A 131 -2.99 -4.38 -7.61
C LEU A 131 -3.64 -5.65 -8.16
N ALA A 132 -3.49 -5.90 -9.46
CA ALA A 132 -3.97 -7.12 -10.10
C ALA A 132 -3.32 -8.36 -9.46
N GLY A 133 -1.99 -8.34 -9.28
CA GLY A 133 -1.26 -9.42 -8.65
C GLY A 133 -1.70 -9.67 -7.21
N MET A 134 -1.94 -8.62 -6.42
CA MET A 134 -2.44 -8.76 -5.05
C MET A 134 -3.84 -9.42 -4.98
N ILE A 135 -4.74 -9.03 -5.87
CA ILE A 135 -6.10 -9.59 -5.97
C ILE A 135 -6.01 -11.07 -6.39
N ILE A 136 -5.23 -11.37 -7.43
CA ILE A 136 -5.02 -12.74 -7.90
C ILE A 136 -4.40 -13.58 -6.77
N ASP A 137 -3.35 -13.09 -6.13
CA ASP A 137 -2.69 -13.78 -5.02
C ASP A 137 -3.67 -14.04 -3.88
N LYS A 138 -4.52 -13.08 -3.53
CA LYS A 138 -5.51 -13.21 -2.44
C LYS A 138 -6.62 -14.20 -2.78
N PHE A 139 -7.20 -14.12 -3.97
CA PHE A 139 -8.43 -14.85 -4.32
C PHE A 139 -8.20 -16.13 -5.11
N ARG A 140 -7.20 -16.15 -6.00
CA ARG A 140 -6.89 -17.33 -6.83
C ARG A 140 -5.91 -18.27 -6.14
N TYR A 141 -4.89 -17.72 -5.47
CA TYR A 141 -3.82 -18.51 -4.85
C TYR A 141 -3.88 -18.54 -3.32
N HIS A 142 -4.93 -17.97 -2.73
CA HIS A 142 -5.18 -17.97 -1.28
C HIS A 142 -4.00 -17.46 -0.45
N LEU A 143 -3.19 -16.57 -1.01
CA LEU A 143 -2.07 -15.95 -0.32
C LEU A 143 -2.62 -14.79 0.54
N PRO A 144 -2.63 -14.90 1.88
CA PRO A 144 -3.22 -13.89 2.73
C PRO A 144 -2.43 -12.57 2.65
N LEU A 145 -3.11 -11.44 2.85
CA LEU A 145 -2.53 -10.10 2.65
C LEU A 145 -1.31 -9.84 3.55
N TYR A 146 -1.29 -10.38 4.77
CA TYR A 146 -0.13 -10.24 5.66
C TYR A 146 1.11 -10.92 5.06
N ARG A 147 0.95 -12.06 4.39
CA ARG A 147 2.04 -12.80 3.76
C ARG A 147 2.49 -12.13 2.47
N GLN A 148 1.56 -11.55 1.71
CA GLN A 148 1.90 -10.69 0.57
C GLN A 148 2.74 -9.49 1.03
N HIS A 149 2.35 -8.84 2.13
CA HIS A 149 3.11 -7.75 2.73
C HIS A 149 4.51 -8.19 3.16
N GLN A 150 4.65 -9.33 3.84
CA GLN A 150 5.97 -9.88 4.21
C GLN A 150 6.85 -10.12 2.98
N ARG A 151 6.30 -10.64 1.87
CA ARG A 151 7.05 -10.82 0.61
C ARG A 151 7.52 -9.50 0.02
N ILE A 152 6.66 -8.48 0.03
CA ILE A 152 6.99 -7.13 -0.46
C ILE A 152 8.07 -6.49 0.43
N GLN A 153 7.99 -6.66 1.75
CA GLN A 153 9.03 -6.19 2.67
C GLN A 153 10.35 -6.90 2.43
N ALA A 154 10.34 -8.23 2.27
CA ALA A 154 11.55 -9.00 1.98
C ALA A 154 12.19 -8.62 0.64
N ALA A 155 11.42 -8.04 -0.28
CA ALA A 155 11.93 -7.49 -1.54
C ALA A 155 12.51 -6.07 -1.42
N GLY A 156 12.61 -5.51 -0.21
CA GLY A 156 13.19 -4.16 0.03
C GLY A 156 12.16 -3.02 -0.01
N ILE A 157 10.86 -3.31 0.15
CA ILE A 157 9.79 -2.30 0.09
C ILE A 157 9.13 -2.17 1.46
N PRO A 158 9.74 -1.45 2.41
CA PRO A 158 9.19 -1.30 3.74
C PRO A 158 7.99 -0.34 3.74
N GLY A 159 6.83 -0.85 4.17
CA GLY A 159 5.71 0.03 4.58
C GLY A 159 4.72 0.43 3.49
N MET A 160 4.62 -0.35 2.41
CA MET A 160 3.61 -0.15 1.35
C MET A 160 2.17 -0.10 1.88
N PHE A 161 1.90 -0.77 2.99
CA PHE A 161 0.60 -0.75 3.65
C PHE A 161 0.59 0.27 4.78
N CYS A 162 0.05 1.45 4.50
CA CYS A 162 -0.23 2.52 5.47
C CYS A 162 -1.67 2.98 5.26
N GLY A 163 -2.58 2.74 6.20
CA GLY A 163 -4.00 3.04 6.03
C GLY A 163 -4.92 2.10 6.81
N THR A 164 -6.20 2.05 6.44
CA THR A 164 -7.16 1.16 7.08
C THR A 164 -7.16 -0.22 6.41
N LEU A 165 -6.73 -1.25 7.13
CA LEU A 165 -6.79 -2.64 6.71
C LEU A 165 -8.13 -3.23 7.15
N LEU A 166 -9.05 -3.42 6.20
CA LEU A 166 -10.32 -4.12 6.44
C LEU A 166 -10.09 -5.63 6.37
N THR A 167 -10.40 -6.35 7.45
CA THR A 167 -10.13 -7.80 7.55
C THR A 167 -11.35 -8.58 8.00
N ASP A 168 -11.31 -9.88 7.76
CA ASP A 168 -12.32 -10.89 8.09
C ASP A 168 -12.34 -11.28 9.58
N GLY A 169 -11.55 -10.61 10.44
CA GLY A 169 -11.49 -10.93 11.87
C GLY A 169 -10.49 -12.01 12.26
N TYR A 170 -9.62 -12.44 11.34
CA TYR A 170 -8.57 -13.40 11.66
C TYR A 170 -7.48 -12.79 12.59
N PRO A 171 -7.08 -13.46 13.70
CA PRO A 171 -6.19 -12.90 14.73
C PRO A 171 -4.80 -12.45 14.24
N ALA A 172 -4.31 -13.06 13.15
CA ALA A 172 -3.02 -12.66 12.56
C ALA A 172 -3.02 -11.21 12.07
N TYR A 173 -4.18 -10.65 11.71
CA TYR A 173 -4.26 -9.25 11.31
C TYR A 173 -4.27 -8.28 12.49
N GLU A 174 -4.86 -8.68 13.63
CA GLU A 174 -4.85 -7.86 14.84
C GLU A 174 -3.39 -7.66 15.30
N SER A 175 -2.67 -8.76 15.52
CA SER A 175 -1.24 -8.74 15.86
C SER A 175 -0.37 -7.99 14.84
N PHE A 176 -0.69 -8.08 13.55
CA PHE A 176 0.01 -7.34 12.50
C PHE A 176 -0.16 -5.81 12.60
N THR A 177 -1.37 -5.35 12.93
CA THR A 177 -1.68 -3.92 13.07
C THR A 177 -1.19 -3.32 14.38
N GLU A 178 -1.17 -4.10 15.46
CA GLU A 178 -0.64 -3.66 16.76
C GLU A 178 0.83 -3.26 16.73
N LYS A 179 1.60 -3.86 15.83
CA LYS A 179 3.02 -3.58 15.60
C LYS A 179 3.26 -2.37 14.69
N ARG A 180 2.22 -1.76 14.11
CA ARG A 180 2.34 -0.70 13.10
C ARG A 180 1.40 0.48 13.35
N ASP A 181 1.95 1.56 13.90
CA ASP A 181 1.22 2.82 14.18
C ASP A 181 0.53 3.46 12.97
N LYS A 182 0.96 3.10 11.76
CA LYS A 182 0.45 3.64 10.49
C LYS A 182 -0.65 2.80 9.85
N VAL A 183 -1.02 1.66 10.45
CA VAL A 183 -2.08 0.78 9.94
C VAL A 183 -3.24 0.76 10.94
N ALA A 184 -4.38 1.28 10.55
CA ALA A 184 -5.62 1.14 11.32
C ALA A 184 -6.27 -0.20 10.96
N HIS A 185 -6.57 -1.02 11.94
CA HIS A 185 -7.35 -2.24 11.72
C HIS A 185 -8.84 -1.91 11.67
N ALA A 186 -9.54 -2.39 10.65
CA ALA A 186 -10.99 -2.39 10.61
C ALA A 186 -11.49 -3.82 10.40
N LEU A 187 -12.56 -4.18 11.10
CA LEU A 187 -13.22 -5.47 10.93
C LEU A 187 -14.39 -5.33 9.95
N GLY A 188 -14.47 -6.25 9.00
CA GLY A 188 -15.60 -6.38 8.08
C GLY A 188 -16.87 -6.78 8.82
N TRP A 189 -18.01 -6.25 8.40
CA TRP A 189 -19.30 -6.40 9.08
C TRP A 189 -19.78 -7.86 9.18
N THR A 190 -19.23 -8.76 8.36
CA THR A 190 -19.69 -10.15 8.22
C THR A 190 -19.20 -11.10 9.32
N HIS A 191 -18.10 -10.77 10.02
CA HIS A 191 -17.48 -11.70 10.98
C HIS A 191 -17.41 -11.18 12.42
N THR A 192 -17.88 -9.95 12.69
CA THR A 192 -17.96 -9.44 14.06
C THR A 192 -19.02 -8.33 14.15
N PRO A 193 -20.00 -8.39 15.07
CA PRO A 193 -20.71 -7.18 15.45
C PRO A 193 -19.67 -6.22 16.06
N ALA A 194 -19.55 -5.03 15.46
CA ALA A 194 -18.43 -4.10 15.64
C ALA A 194 -17.87 -4.02 17.07
N ARG A 195 -16.70 -4.62 17.30
CA ARG A 195 -15.88 -4.37 18.49
C ARG A 195 -14.62 -3.66 18.06
N VAL A 196 -14.71 -2.34 17.91
CA VAL A 196 -13.52 -1.50 17.72
C VAL A 196 -12.82 -1.38 19.07
N ARG A 197 -11.72 -2.10 19.24
CA ARG A 197 -10.85 -1.97 20.42
C ARG A 197 -9.86 -0.84 20.14
N THR A 198 -10.16 0.37 20.58
CA THR A 198 -9.17 1.46 20.61
C THR A 198 -8.27 1.26 21.83
N ARG A 199 -6.95 1.16 21.62
CA ARG A 199 -5.96 1.33 22.69
C ARG A 199 -6.15 2.71 23.32
N GLY A 200 -6.28 2.75 24.64
CA GLY A 200 -6.23 3.97 25.45
C GLY A 200 -4.81 4.45 25.65
#